data_AF-A0A4Q5RNV2-F1
#
_entry.id   AF-A0A4Q5RNV2-F1
#
_cell.length_a   1.000
_cell.length_b   1.000
_cell.length_c   1.000
_cell.angle_alpha   90.00
_cell.angle_beta   90.00
_cell.angle_gamma   90.00
#
_symmetry.space_group_name_H-M   'P 1'
#
loop_
_entity.id
_entity.type
_entity.pdbx_description
1 polymer ?
#
loop_
_entity_poly.entity_id
_entity_poly.type
_entity_poly.pdbx_seq_one_letter_code
_entity_poly.pdbx_strand_id
1 'polypeptide(L)'
;MDKVITILYEDSSAANAAREYYDDLGKKYGLGFHWIHDSKAAAQSYDGFLLTGREHYDALHNNEWSVVVSDNREKRLVALFSRKLNFQENTPSDLNMSVDFAWQGEMISRFLHKALPVSYQCSVKAEVVNESSDERLARLDTGATDIAVIPLHHLNAMATKAAGYRFMVLPLFECTPAIYQGVTAIAVKSDHENFLSMFKDAADRETVSRTGAENNILQSDPGRRQGVLALNLANVAFTYVASSNYSSYGGEWREQALAELPIDSGLFSTTDHMKDFFDYAYNSVSEIPASNNFFIATHKAVEPDYVSKHLSDAAVWAAGTKTWYDLAKKNYWVNGCADGIGLESLTNTWAGSFLSINKTSLCIITNTSSAKHWQRDGYTAVGTYDLVPRLSTAIIEGLRRARAVFWTSYQQSGSFSIYQEFYRIPG
;
A
#
# COMPACT_ATOMS: atom_id res chain seq x y z
N MET A 1 16.90 44.26 7.45
CA MET A 1 16.90 43.11 8.36
C MET A 1 16.08 42.05 7.68
N ASP A 2 16.71 40.96 7.25
CA ASP A 2 16.02 39.87 6.58
C ASP A 2 14.98 39.32 7.55
N LYS A 3 13.72 39.34 7.12
CA LYS A 3 12.59 38.93 7.93
C LYS A 3 12.79 37.44 8.24
N VAL A 4 13.03 37.11 9.51
CA VAL A 4 13.10 35.72 9.96
C VAL A 4 11.69 35.16 9.82
N ILE A 5 11.47 34.40 8.75
CA ILE A 5 10.19 33.78 8.47
C ILE A 5 9.94 32.76 9.56
N THR A 6 8.86 32.98 10.29
CA THR A 6 8.54 32.18 11.48
C THR A 6 7.51 31.12 11.10
N ILE A 7 7.90 29.84 11.07
CA ILE A 7 7.00 28.73 10.76
C ILE A 7 6.53 28.09 12.07
N LEU A 8 5.21 28.00 12.24
CA LEU A 8 4.52 27.39 13.37
C LEU A 8 4.34 25.88 13.21
N TYR A 9 4.47 25.14 14.31
CA TYR A 9 4.21 23.72 14.32
C TYR A 9 3.52 23.23 15.59
N GLU A 10 2.56 22.31 15.43
CA GLU A 10 1.88 21.64 16.53
C GLU A 10 2.67 20.41 16.97
N ASP A 11 2.91 20.29 18.28
CA ASP A 11 3.71 19.24 18.92
C ASP A 11 3.05 17.85 18.83
N SER A 12 3.07 17.25 17.64
CA SER A 12 2.73 15.85 17.43
C SER A 12 3.98 14.95 17.45
N SER A 13 3.79 13.66 17.68
CA SER A 13 4.91 12.70 17.66
C SER A 13 5.58 12.58 16.29
N ALA A 14 4.80 12.65 15.21
CA ALA A 14 5.31 12.66 13.83
C ALA A 14 6.14 13.92 13.53
N ALA A 15 5.74 15.03 14.15
CA ALA A 15 6.36 16.33 14.05
C ALA A 15 7.76 16.38 14.65
N ASN A 16 7.90 15.90 15.88
CA ASN A 16 9.19 15.81 16.54
C ASN A 16 10.18 14.91 15.79
N ALA A 17 9.69 13.84 15.15
CA ALA A 17 10.51 12.90 14.38
C ALA A 17 11.10 13.52 13.09
N ALA A 18 10.51 14.59 12.56
CA ALA A 18 10.97 15.27 11.35
C ALA A 18 11.77 16.57 11.64
N ARG A 19 12.14 16.81 12.91
CA ARG A 19 12.83 18.02 13.37
C ARG A 19 14.12 18.32 12.59
N GLU A 20 14.98 17.34 12.36
CA GLU A 20 16.23 17.54 11.63
C GLU A 20 16.02 18.01 10.19
N TYR A 21 14.98 17.50 9.51
CA TYR A 21 14.62 17.92 8.16
C TYR A 21 14.25 19.42 8.14
N TYR A 22 13.45 19.88 9.09
CA TYR A 22 13.06 21.30 9.17
C TYR A 22 14.22 22.19 9.60
N ASP A 23 15.06 21.74 10.54
CA ASP A 23 16.26 22.47 10.94
C ASP A 23 17.22 22.67 9.75
N ASP A 24 17.39 21.66 8.90
CA ASP A 24 18.19 21.77 7.68
C ASP A 24 17.55 22.65 6.62
N LEU A 25 16.22 22.59 6.48
CA LEU A 25 15.47 23.49 5.60
C LEU A 25 15.60 24.95 6.06
N GLY A 26 15.59 25.18 7.38
CA GLY A 26 15.78 26.48 8.00
C GLY A 26 17.16 27.05 7.77
N LYS A 27 18.20 26.25 7.95
CA LYS A 27 19.58 26.65 7.62
C LYS A 27 19.73 26.95 6.13
N LYS A 28 19.13 26.13 5.25
CA LYS A 28 19.26 26.27 3.79
C LYS A 28 18.59 27.54 3.26
N TYR A 29 17.45 27.93 3.83
CA TYR A 29 16.62 29.02 3.30
C TYR A 29 16.48 30.22 4.25
N GLY A 30 17.20 30.25 5.38
CA GLY A 30 17.16 31.36 6.35
C GLY A 30 15.84 31.45 7.12
N LEU A 31 15.21 30.30 7.44
CA LEU A 31 13.91 30.24 8.13
C LEU A 31 14.08 30.02 9.63
N GLY A 32 13.25 30.67 10.44
CA GLY A 32 13.12 30.42 11.88
C GLY A 32 11.95 29.49 12.15
N PHE A 33 12.19 28.34 12.77
CA PHE A 33 11.12 27.43 13.20
C PHE A 33 10.82 27.64 14.68
N HIS A 34 9.53 27.80 15.02
CA HIS A 34 9.09 27.99 16.40
C HIS A 34 8.01 26.96 16.76
N TRP A 35 8.25 26.27 17.88
CA TRP A 35 7.41 25.19 18.39
C TRP A 35 6.30 25.76 19.29
N ILE A 36 5.05 25.30 19.11
CA ILE A 36 3.93 25.66 19.98
C ILE A 36 3.09 24.43 20.35
N HIS A 37 2.54 24.46 21.56
CA HIS A 37 1.67 23.37 22.07
C HIS A 37 0.16 23.61 21.80
N ASP A 38 -0.23 24.77 21.25
CA ASP A 38 -1.65 25.10 20.99
C ASP A 38 -1.82 25.92 19.69
N SER A 39 -2.34 25.26 18.65
CA SER A 39 -2.48 25.78 17.28
C SER A 39 -3.50 26.91 17.14
N LYS A 40 -4.45 27.06 18.08
CA LYS A 40 -5.55 28.05 17.96
C LYS A 40 -5.14 29.46 18.35
N ALA A 41 -4.16 29.63 19.24
CA ALA A 41 -3.77 30.94 19.77
C ALA A 41 -2.70 31.66 18.93
N ALA A 42 -1.97 30.95 18.07
CA ALA A 42 -0.75 31.48 17.44
C ALA A 42 -0.93 32.01 16.02
N ALA A 43 -2.07 31.81 15.36
CA ALA A 43 -2.16 31.98 13.91
C ALA A 43 -1.95 33.41 13.36
N GLN A 44 -2.05 34.44 14.19
CA GLN A 44 -1.98 35.83 13.73
C GLN A 44 -0.55 36.38 13.57
N SER A 45 0.45 35.79 14.23
CA SER A 45 1.79 36.40 14.35
C SER A 45 2.87 35.81 13.45
N TYR A 46 2.54 34.84 12.58
CA TYR A 46 3.53 34.03 11.89
C TYR A 46 3.34 34.08 10.37
N ASP A 47 4.40 33.70 9.64
CA ASP A 47 4.47 33.79 8.17
C ASP A 47 4.14 32.45 7.49
N GLY A 48 4.15 31.33 8.24
CA GLY A 48 3.83 29.98 7.76
C GLY A 48 3.49 28.98 8.87
N PHE A 49 2.92 27.82 8.49
CA PHE A 49 2.69 26.66 9.35
C PHE A 49 3.09 25.39 8.63
N LEU A 50 3.46 24.38 9.40
CA LEU A 50 3.68 23.04 8.89
C LEU A 50 2.49 22.14 9.26
N LEU A 51 1.97 21.41 8.27
CA LEU A 51 0.77 20.60 8.35
C LEU A 51 1.10 19.13 8.21
N THR A 52 0.59 18.35 9.16
CA THR A 52 0.59 16.89 9.12
C THR A 52 -0.86 16.42 9.29
N GLY A 53 -1.48 15.95 8.20
CA GLY A 53 -2.83 15.40 8.23
C GLY A 53 -3.99 16.36 7.90
N ARG A 54 -5.21 15.84 8.01
CA ARG A 54 -6.45 16.43 7.49
C ARG A 54 -6.93 17.67 8.23
N GLU A 55 -6.96 17.64 9.56
CA GLU A 55 -7.65 18.69 10.35
C GLU A 55 -7.04 20.08 10.14
N HIS A 56 -5.74 20.13 9.85
CA HIS A 56 -5.04 21.39 9.60
C HIS A 56 -5.21 21.92 8.18
N TYR A 57 -5.49 21.05 7.20
CA TYR A 57 -5.57 21.43 5.80
C TYR A 57 -6.85 22.24 5.51
N ASP A 58 -8.01 21.76 5.96
CA ASP A 58 -9.31 22.40 5.73
C ASP A 58 -9.42 23.73 6.49
N ALA A 59 -8.88 23.79 7.71
CA ALA A 59 -8.88 25.00 8.52
C ALA A 59 -8.07 26.13 7.87
N LEU A 60 -7.01 25.82 7.12
CA LEU A 60 -6.13 26.83 6.55
C LEU A 60 -6.51 27.24 5.13
N HIS A 61 -7.08 26.33 4.33
CA HIS A 61 -7.57 26.68 3.00
C HIS A 61 -8.67 27.76 3.05
N ASN A 62 -9.42 27.84 4.14
CA ASN A 62 -10.47 28.85 4.35
C ASN A 62 -9.95 30.22 4.84
N ASN A 63 -8.65 30.36 5.18
CA ASN A 63 -8.13 31.48 5.98
C ASN A 63 -7.04 32.33 5.30
N GLU A 64 -7.07 32.52 3.98
CA GLU A 64 -6.05 33.28 3.19
C GLU A 64 -4.65 32.61 3.13
N TRP A 65 -4.55 31.32 3.44
CA TRP A 65 -3.29 30.57 3.36
C TRP A 65 -3.18 29.76 2.06
N SER A 66 -2.00 29.79 1.46
CA SER A 66 -1.59 28.91 0.37
C SER A 66 -0.81 27.73 0.92
N VAL A 67 -1.24 26.50 0.62
CA VAL A 67 -0.58 25.28 1.08
C VAL A 67 0.34 24.71 0.01
N VAL A 68 1.60 24.48 0.35
CA VAL A 68 2.60 23.85 -0.52
C VAL A 68 2.96 22.48 0.04
N VAL A 69 2.74 21.44 -0.76
CA VAL A 69 3.04 20.07 -0.35
C VAL A 69 4.52 19.78 -0.56
N SER A 70 5.21 19.37 0.50
CA SER A 70 6.67 19.21 0.49
C SER A 70 7.13 17.79 0.19
N ASP A 71 6.41 16.77 0.67
CA ASP A 71 6.80 15.37 0.56
C ASP A 71 5.58 14.45 0.74
N ASN A 72 5.55 13.34 0.00
CA ASN A 72 4.59 12.25 0.19
C ASN A 72 5.36 10.98 0.55
N ARG A 73 5.21 10.61 1.80
CA ARG A 73 5.78 9.38 2.34
C ARG A 73 4.85 8.21 2.09
N GLU A 74 5.32 7.03 2.45
CA GLU A 74 4.55 5.81 2.35
C GLU A 74 3.20 5.92 3.09
N LYS A 75 2.12 5.65 2.35
CA LYS A 75 0.74 5.76 2.81
C LYS A 75 0.23 4.47 3.45
N ARG A 76 0.87 3.33 3.25
CA ARG A 76 0.42 2.07 3.85
C ARG A 76 0.45 2.14 5.38
N LEU A 77 -0.55 1.50 5.97
CA LEU A 77 -0.62 1.23 7.40
C LEU A 77 0.12 -0.07 7.68
N VAL A 78 0.56 -0.26 8.92
CA VAL A 78 1.14 -1.51 9.40
C VAL A 78 0.41 -1.94 10.66
N ALA A 79 -0.07 -3.18 10.67
CA ALA A 79 -0.51 -3.85 11.88
C ALA A 79 0.71 -4.51 12.54
N LEU A 80 1.11 -4.03 13.71
CA LEU A 80 2.13 -4.64 14.57
C LEU A 80 1.46 -5.52 15.61
N PHE A 81 1.96 -6.73 15.82
CA PHE A 81 1.37 -7.73 16.71
C PHE A 81 2.22 -7.88 17.97
N SER A 82 1.58 -7.94 19.14
CA SER A 82 2.26 -8.07 20.42
C SER A 82 3.15 -9.32 20.44
N ARG A 83 4.37 -9.19 20.98
CA ARG A 83 5.30 -10.32 21.16
C ARG A 83 4.77 -11.37 22.13
N LYS A 84 3.77 -11.01 22.95
CA LYS A 84 3.08 -11.91 23.88
C LYS A 84 2.09 -12.83 23.18
N LEU A 85 1.70 -12.53 21.93
CA LEU A 85 0.84 -13.43 21.16
C LEU A 85 1.64 -14.68 20.77
N ASN A 86 1.28 -15.80 21.40
CA ASN A 86 1.79 -17.09 20.98
C ASN A 86 0.98 -17.62 19.81
N PHE A 87 1.53 -17.42 18.62
CA PHE A 87 0.98 -17.94 17.38
C PHE A 87 1.24 -19.45 17.19
N GLN A 88 1.47 -20.24 18.22
CA GLN A 88 1.54 -21.70 18.10
C GLN A 88 0.61 -22.43 19.06
N GLU A 89 0.18 -21.76 20.13
CA GLU A 89 -0.65 -22.35 21.18
C GLU A 89 -1.71 -21.34 21.62
N ASN A 90 -2.98 -21.71 21.47
CA ASN A 90 -4.15 -20.97 21.99
C ASN A 90 -4.19 -19.48 21.64
N THR A 91 -4.38 -19.18 20.35
CA THR A 91 -4.77 -17.83 19.92
C THR A 91 -6.03 -17.41 20.69
N PRO A 92 -6.04 -16.21 21.31
CA PRO A 92 -7.26 -15.67 21.90
C PRO A 92 -8.39 -15.71 20.87
N SER A 93 -9.62 -15.99 21.34
CA SER A 93 -10.80 -15.97 20.46
C SER A 93 -11.01 -14.58 19.84
N ASP A 94 -10.63 -13.54 20.58
CA ASP A 94 -10.73 -12.13 20.18
C ASP A 94 -9.39 -11.43 20.41
N LEU A 95 -8.93 -10.67 19.41
CA LEU A 95 -7.79 -9.76 19.51
C LEU A 95 -8.29 -8.32 19.58
N ASN A 96 -7.70 -7.50 20.44
CA ASN A 96 -7.96 -6.07 20.52
C ASN A 96 -6.92 -5.30 19.70
N MET A 97 -7.39 -4.34 18.90
CA MET A 97 -6.58 -3.58 17.96
C MET A 97 -6.74 -2.09 18.18
N SER A 98 -5.66 -1.36 18.45
CA SER A 98 -5.67 0.10 18.58
C SER A 98 -5.56 0.78 17.20
N VAL A 99 -6.49 1.70 16.89
CA VAL A 99 -6.56 2.44 15.61
C VAL A 99 -6.87 3.93 15.82
N ASP A 100 -6.60 4.75 14.79
CA ASP A 100 -6.94 6.19 14.79
C ASP A 100 -8.43 6.45 14.54
N PHE A 101 -9.08 5.61 13.73
CA PHE A 101 -10.46 5.84 13.29
C PHE A 101 -11.29 4.57 13.32
N ALA A 102 -12.55 4.69 13.76
CA ALA A 102 -13.48 3.56 13.83
C ALA A 102 -13.71 2.88 12.47
N TRP A 103 -13.93 3.67 11.41
CA TRP A 103 -14.13 3.15 10.05
C TRP A 103 -12.90 2.40 9.53
N GLN A 104 -11.70 2.88 9.86
CA GLN A 104 -10.44 2.26 9.48
C GLN A 104 -10.27 0.95 10.25
N GLY A 105 -10.60 0.93 11.54
CA GLY A 105 -10.66 -0.28 12.35
C GLY A 105 -11.57 -1.36 11.76
N GLU A 106 -12.77 -0.99 11.30
CA GLU A 106 -13.70 -1.93 10.65
C GLU A 106 -13.10 -2.57 9.39
N MET A 107 -12.46 -1.77 8.53
CA MET A 107 -11.80 -2.27 7.32
C MET A 107 -10.67 -3.24 7.66
N ILE A 108 -9.78 -2.83 8.57
CA ILE A 108 -8.62 -3.62 8.96
C ILE A 108 -9.07 -4.92 9.64
N SER A 109 -10.06 -4.88 10.53
CA SER A 109 -10.61 -6.08 11.16
C SER A 109 -11.16 -7.08 10.13
N ARG A 110 -11.89 -6.62 9.11
CA ARG A 110 -12.41 -7.48 8.03
C ARG A 110 -11.30 -8.08 7.18
N PHE A 111 -10.28 -7.27 6.87
CA PHE A 111 -9.11 -7.73 6.13
C PHE A 111 -8.37 -8.80 6.94
N LEU A 112 -8.02 -8.51 8.19
CA LEU A 112 -7.28 -9.42 9.07
C LEU A 112 -8.02 -10.73 9.32
N HIS A 113 -9.36 -10.72 9.41
CA HIS A 113 -10.16 -11.94 9.52
C HIS A 113 -9.91 -12.94 8.38
N LYS A 114 -9.57 -12.46 7.17
CA LYS A 114 -9.24 -13.29 6.00
C LYS A 114 -7.74 -13.46 5.77
N ALA A 115 -6.94 -12.50 6.25
CA ALA A 115 -5.51 -12.38 5.97
C ALA A 115 -4.63 -13.08 7.02
N LEU A 116 -5.15 -13.29 8.24
CA LEU A 116 -4.48 -14.07 9.25
C LEU A 116 -4.46 -15.55 8.86
N PRO A 117 -3.35 -16.27 9.11
CA PRO A 117 -3.28 -17.70 8.86
C PRO A 117 -4.42 -18.47 9.56
N VAL A 118 -4.94 -19.54 8.93
CA VAL A 118 -6.14 -20.24 9.41
C VAL A 118 -6.02 -20.81 10.82
N SER A 119 -4.81 -21.14 11.29
CA SER A 119 -4.59 -21.51 12.70
C SER A 119 -4.88 -20.38 13.70
N TYR A 120 -5.13 -19.15 13.21
CA TYR A 120 -5.41 -17.95 14.00
C TYR A 120 -6.80 -17.38 13.70
N GLN A 121 -7.80 -18.21 13.42
CA GLN A 121 -9.18 -17.72 13.28
C GLN A 121 -9.64 -17.07 14.58
N CYS A 122 -9.55 -15.74 14.62
CA CYS A 122 -9.98 -14.89 15.72
C CYS A 122 -10.87 -13.77 15.18
N SER A 123 -11.68 -13.19 16.07
CA SER A 123 -12.27 -11.89 15.81
C SER A 123 -11.24 -10.81 16.13
N VAL A 124 -11.25 -9.70 15.38
CA VAL A 124 -10.41 -8.53 15.67
C VAL A 124 -11.32 -7.37 16.00
N LYS A 125 -11.24 -6.85 17.22
CA LYS A 125 -12.04 -5.73 17.71
C LYS A 125 -11.20 -4.46 17.72
N ALA A 126 -11.66 -3.45 17.02
CA ALA A 126 -10.99 -2.16 16.96
C ALA A 126 -11.37 -1.27 18.16
N GLU A 127 -10.38 -0.68 18.80
CA GLU A 127 -10.48 0.36 19.81
C GLU A 127 -9.89 1.65 19.22
N VAL A 128 -10.68 2.72 19.21
CA VAL A 128 -10.19 4.04 18.77
C VAL A 128 -9.40 4.67 19.90
N VAL A 129 -8.13 4.99 19.63
CA VAL A 129 -7.24 5.62 20.62
C VAL A 129 -6.63 6.90 20.05
N ASN A 130 -6.57 7.94 20.88
CA ASN A 130 -5.88 9.19 20.57
C ASN A 130 -4.48 9.16 21.19
N GLU A 131 -3.60 8.34 20.61
CA GLU A 131 -2.28 8.03 21.15
C GLU A 131 -1.23 8.17 20.04
N SER A 132 -0.04 8.60 20.43
CA SER A 132 1.15 8.60 19.57
C SER A 132 1.58 7.18 19.18
N SER A 133 2.41 7.08 18.14
CA SER A 133 2.97 5.80 17.72
C SER A 133 3.85 5.15 18.80
N ASP A 134 4.54 5.94 19.63
CA ASP A 134 5.33 5.44 20.78
C ASP A 134 4.43 4.87 21.89
N GLU A 135 3.32 5.55 22.22
CA GLU A 135 2.35 5.07 23.21
C GLU A 135 1.69 3.76 22.75
N ARG A 136 1.38 3.64 21.46
CA ARG A 136 0.86 2.38 20.88
C ARG A 136 1.85 1.22 20.97
N LEU A 137 3.13 1.46 20.73
CA LEU A 137 4.17 0.45 20.96
C LEU A 137 4.24 0.03 22.44
N ALA A 138 4.15 0.99 23.36
CA ALA A 138 4.11 0.70 24.79
C ALA A 138 2.88 -0.15 25.18
N ARG A 139 1.72 0.05 24.52
CA ARG A 139 0.54 -0.82 24.71
C ARG A 139 0.78 -2.26 24.26
N LEU A 140 1.50 -2.47 23.14
CA LEU A 140 1.88 -3.81 22.70
C LEU A 140 2.80 -4.50 23.72
N ASP A 141 3.75 -3.77 24.30
CA ASP A 141 4.69 -4.30 25.29
C ASP A 141 4.00 -4.65 26.62
N THR A 142 3.11 -3.77 27.09
CA THR A 142 2.33 -4.01 28.31
C THR A 142 1.26 -5.09 28.13
N GLY A 143 0.82 -5.33 26.89
CA GLY A 143 -0.30 -6.23 26.56
C GLY A 143 -1.66 -5.56 26.74
N ALA A 144 -1.70 -4.23 26.78
CA ALA A 144 -2.94 -3.44 26.79
C ALA A 144 -3.65 -3.46 25.42
N THR A 145 -2.94 -3.85 24.36
CA THR A 145 -3.52 -4.16 23.05
C THR A 145 -2.75 -5.32 22.41
N ASP A 146 -3.42 -6.09 21.56
CA ASP A 146 -2.82 -7.22 20.85
C ASP A 146 -2.22 -6.77 19.52
N ILE A 147 -2.82 -5.76 18.90
CA ILE A 147 -2.45 -5.22 17.59
C ILE A 147 -2.41 -3.69 17.65
N ALA A 148 -1.31 -3.08 17.22
CA ALA A 148 -1.23 -1.64 17.01
C ALA A 148 -1.17 -1.33 15.52
N VAL A 149 -2.09 -0.49 15.03
CA VAL A 149 -2.04 0.02 13.66
C VAL A 149 -1.29 1.33 13.66
N ILE A 150 -0.21 1.40 12.88
CA ILE A 150 0.68 2.56 12.79
C ILE A 150 1.00 2.84 11.31
N PRO A 151 0.98 4.10 10.85
CA PRO A 151 1.44 4.45 9.51
C PRO A 151 2.89 4.05 9.28
N LEU A 152 3.21 3.43 8.12
CA LEU A 152 4.55 2.92 7.84
C LEU A 152 5.62 4.02 7.86
N HIS A 153 5.29 5.24 7.42
CA HIS A 153 6.24 6.35 7.49
C HIS A 153 6.59 6.77 8.92
N HIS A 154 5.72 6.55 9.92
CA HIS A 154 6.09 6.71 11.33
C HIS A 154 7.04 5.60 11.77
N LEU A 155 6.77 4.35 11.38
CA LEU A 155 7.63 3.22 11.72
C LEU A 155 9.04 3.35 11.14
N ASN A 156 9.18 3.95 9.95
CA ASN A 156 10.50 4.27 9.39
C ASN A 156 11.30 5.19 10.33
N ALA A 157 10.66 6.18 10.97
CA ALA A 157 11.33 7.06 11.92
C ALA A 157 11.68 6.38 13.27
N MET A 158 11.05 5.25 13.60
CA MET A 158 11.25 4.50 14.85
C MET A 158 11.63 3.04 14.64
N ALA A 159 12.31 2.74 13.53
CA ALA A 159 12.61 1.37 13.10
C ALA A 159 13.28 0.53 14.20
N THR A 160 14.16 1.14 15.00
CA THR A 160 14.84 0.47 16.12
C THR A 160 13.89 0.08 17.24
N LYS A 161 12.91 0.92 17.58
CA LYS A 161 11.89 0.62 18.61
C LYS A 161 10.90 -0.45 18.13
N ALA A 162 10.53 -0.41 16.86
CA ALA A 162 9.60 -1.36 16.25
C ALA A 162 10.27 -2.69 15.83
N ALA A 163 11.57 -2.85 16.06
CA ALA A 163 12.30 -4.07 15.70
C ALA A 163 11.75 -5.29 16.47
N GLY A 164 11.61 -6.42 15.78
CA GLY A 164 11.25 -7.70 16.40
C GLY A 164 9.76 -7.88 16.74
N TYR A 165 8.87 -6.96 16.37
CA TYR A 165 7.44 -7.28 16.31
C TYR A 165 7.13 -8.06 15.04
N ARG A 166 6.16 -8.97 15.10
CA ARG A 166 5.52 -9.48 13.88
C ARG A 166 4.66 -8.38 13.29
N PHE A 167 4.59 -8.32 11.96
CA PHE A 167 3.89 -7.24 11.29
C PHE A 167 3.20 -7.69 10.00
N MET A 168 2.22 -6.89 9.60
CA MET A 168 1.57 -6.93 8.29
C MET A 168 1.45 -5.50 7.76
N VAL A 169 2.10 -5.21 6.64
CA VAL A 169 1.91 -3.99 5.85
C VAL A 169 0.61 -4.13 5.08
N LEU A 170 -0.36 -3.30 5.43
CA LEU A 170 -1.75 -3.47 5.02
C LEU A 170 -1.96 -3.01 3.56
N PRO A 171 -2.76 -3.74 2.76
CA PRO A 171 -3.04 -3.40 1.36
C PRO A 171 -3.78 -2.07 1.24
N LEU A 172 -3.42 -1.28 0.24
CA LEU A 172 -3.97 0.06 0.01
C LEU A 172 -5.47 0.04 -0.34
N PHE A 173 -5.97 -1.01 -0.98
CA PHE A 173 -7.39 -1.08 -1.38
C PHE A 173 -8.30 -1.68 -0.30
N GLU A 174 -7.76 -2.58 0.53
CA GLU A 174 -8.50 -3.26 1.61
C GLU A 174 -8.45 -2.45 2.91
N CYS A 175 -7.38 -1.67 3.11
CA CYS A 175 -7.09 -0.88 4.30
C CYS A 175 -6.72 0.54 3.87
N THR A 176 -7.61 1.19 3.13
CA THR A 176 -7.40 2.49 2.51
C THR A 176 -6.94 3.54 3.52
N PRO A 177 -5.85 4.29 3.21
CA PRO A 177 -5.33 5.30 4.10
C PRO A 177 -6.33 6.45 4.30
N ALA A 178 -6.15 7.19 5.39
CA ALA A 178 -6.86 8.45 5.56
C ALA A 178 -6.40 9.47 4.50
N ILE A 179 -7.28 10.42 4.18
CA ILE A 179 -6.94 11.57 3.33
C ILE A 179 -5.68 12.26 3.88
N TYR A 180 -4.72 12.55 3.00
CA TYR A 180 -3.42 13.16 3.31
C TYR A 180 -2.51 12.36 4.24
N GLN A 181 -2.79 11.08 4.47
CA GLN A 181 -1.86 10.23 5.20
C GLN A 181 -0.49 10.19 4.50
N GLY A 182 0.58 10.36 5.27
CA GLY A 182 1.96 10.41 4.74
C GLY A 182 2.32 11.73 4.07
N VAL A 183 1.42 12.72 4.03
CA VAL A 183 1.67 14.02 3.40
C VAL A 183 2.21 15.01 4.43
N THR A 184 3.30 15.69 4.05
CA THR A 184 3.82 16.85 4.78
C THR A 184 3.62 18.09 3.92
N ALA A 185 2.95 19.11 4.45
CA ALA A 185 2.71 20.37 3.72
C ALA A 185 3.06 21.59 4.55
N ILE A 186 3.35 22.71 3.90
CA ILE A 186 3.63 24.00 4.52
C ILE A 186 2.54 24.98 4.06
N ALA A 187 1.75 25.49 5.00
CA ALA A 187 0.87 26.62 4.75
C ALA A 187 1.66 27.92 4.86
N VAL A 188 1.44 28.83 3.93
CA VAL A 188 2.09 30.15 3.85
C VAL A 188 1.01 31.19 3.60
N LYS A 189 1.14 32.41 4.14
CA LYS A 189 0.20 33.48 3.80
C LYS A 189 0.20 33.75 2.30
N SER A 190 -0.99 33.90 1.71
CA SER A 190 -1.15 34.06 0.26
C SER A 190 -0.47 35.33 -0.31
N ASP A 191 -0.25 36.35 0.51
CA ASP A 191 0.42 37.61 0.15
C ASP A 191 1.97 37.51 0.13
N HIS A 192 2.55 36.37 0.51
CA HIS A 192 4.00 36.12 0.48
C HIS A 192 4.45 35.40 -0.81
N GLU A 193 4.23 36.02 -1.97
CA GLU A 193 4.49 35.41 -3.30
C GLU A 193 5.93 34.88 -3.49
N ASN A 194 6.94 35.63 -3.03
CA ASN A 194 8.34 35.21 -3.10
C ASN A 194 8.62 33.93 -2.32
N PHE A 195 7.88 33.66 -1.25
CA PHE A 195 8.06 32.47 -0.43
C PHE A 195 7.33 31.27 -1.03
N LEU A 196 6.15 31.53 -1.61
CA LEU A 196 5.41 30.53 -2.37
C LEU A 196 6.20 30.02 -3.58
N SER A 197 6.93 30.89 -4.29
CA SER A 197 7.75 30.46 -5.43
C SER A 197 8.89 29.53 -4.99
N MET A 198 9.57 29.84 -3.88
CA MET A 198 10.65 29.00 -3.33
C MET A 198 10.20 27.56 -3.04
N PHE A 199 9.00 27.40 -2.44
CA PHE A 199 8.49 26.07 -2.13
C PHE A 199 7.84 25.36 -3.32
N LYS A 200 7.24 26.09 -4.27
CA LYS A 200 6.70 25.48 -5.49
C LYS A 200 7.79 24.76 -6.29
N ASP A 201 9.01 25.30 -6.30
CA ASP A 201 10.16 24.66 -6.95
C ASP A 201 10.68 23.45 -6.17
N ALA A 202 10.49 23.43 -4.84
CA ALA A 202 10.90 22.33 -3.98
C ALA A 202 9.83 21.22 -3.85
N ALA A 203 8.58 21.50 -4.22
CA ALA A 203 7.46 20.58 -4.09
C ALA A 203 7.52 19.45 -5.12
N ASP A 204 7.30 18.21 -4.67
CA ASP A 204 7.11 17.09 -5.59
C ASP A 204 5.76 17.24 -6.33
N ARG A 205 5.85 17.42 -7.65
CA ARG A 205 4.69 17.66 -8.51
C ARG A 205 3.70 16.50 -8.49
N GLU A 206 4.20 15.26 -8.42
CA GLU A 206 3.34 14.08 -8.38
C GLU A 206 2.54 14.05 -7.08
N THR A 207 3.20 14.34 -5.96
CA THR A 207 2.57 14.50 -4.65
C THR A 207 1.52 15.59 -4.62
N VAL A 208 1.83 16.79 -5.13
CA VAL A 208 0.85 17.89 -5.22
C VAL A 208 -0.37 17.46 -6.02
N SER A 209 -0.17 16.78 -7.16
CA SER A 209 -1.25 16.26 -7.98
C SER A 209 -2.14 15.25 -7.23
N ARG A 210 -1.53 14.25 -6.57
CA ARG A 210 -2.27 13.23 -5.79
C ARG A 210 -3.04 13.83 -4.62
N THR A 211 -2.39 14.70 -3.84
CA THR A 211 -3.01 15.41 -2.72
C THR A 211 -4.16 16.31 -3.20
N GLY A 212 -4.00 16.98 -4.34
CA GLY A 212 -5.08 17.75 -4.96
C GLY A 212 -6.29 16.88 -5.33
N ALA A 213 -6.06 15.68 -5.86
CA ALA A 213 -7.14 14.73 -6.15
C ALA A 213 -7.87 14.27 -4.89
N GLU A 214 -7.15 13.98 -3.80
CA GLU A 214 -7.75 13.67 -2.50
C GLU A 214 -8.55 14.84 -1.92
N ASN A 215 -8.03 16.06 -2.04
CA ASN A 215 -8.72 17.28 -1.60
C ASN A 215 -10.04 17.48 -2.35
N ASN A 216 -10.06 17.24 -3.66
CA ASN A 216 -11.28 17.40 -4.45
C ASN A 216 -12.40 16.47 -3.96
N ILE A 217 -12.07 15.25 -3.51
CA ILE A 217 -13.03 14.35 -2.87
C ILE A 217 -13.53 14.94 -1.56
N LEU A 218 -12.63 15.45 -0.72
CA LEU A 218 -12.96 16.07 0.56
C LEU A 218 -13.89 17.29 0.40
N GLN A 219 -13.59 18.18 -0.54
CA GLN A 219 -14.41 19.37 -0.81
C GLN A 219 -15.80 19.01 -1.32
N SER A 220 -15.93 17.91 -2.07
CA SER A 220 -17.24 17.44 -2.56
C SER A 220 -18.13 16.85 -1.46
N ASP A 221 -17.55 16.45 -0.32
CA ASP A 221 -18.25 15.87 0.82
C ASP A 221 -17.47 16.12 2.13
N PRO A 222 -17.55 17.34 2.71
CA PRO A 222 -16.73 17.73 3.87
C PRO A 222 -16.94 16.85 5.11
N GLY A 223 -18.11 16.21 5.24
CA GLY A 223 -18.43 15.27 6.30
C GLY A 223 -17.76 13.90 6.13
N ARG A 224 -17.16 13.61 4.97
CA ARG A 224 -16.60 12.30 4.61
C ARG A 224 -15.35 11.99 5.42
N ARG A 225 -15.47 11.20 6.48
CA ARG A 225 -14.34 10.61 7.24
C ARG A 225 -14.03 9.22 6.71
N GLN A 226 -13.53 9.13 5.49
CA GLN A 226 -13.36 7.86 4.77
C GLN A 226 -11.95 7.72 4.19
N GLY A 227 -11.62 6.49 3.78
CA GLY A 227 -10.35 6.19 3.15
C GLY A 227 -10.31 6.69 1.71
N VAL A 228 -9.26 7.40 1.34
CA VAL A 228 -9.04 7.87 -0.04
C VAL A 228 -7.60 7.58 -0.44
N LEU A 229 -7.44 7.11 -1.67
CA LEU A 229 -6.15 6.79 -2.25
C LEU A 229 -6.07 7.37 -3.66
N ALA A 230 -5.20 8.35 -3.86
CA ALA A 230 -4.81 8.80 -5.19
C ALA A 230 -3.48 8.15 -5.61
N LEU A 231 -3.46 7.53 -6.79
CA LEU A 231 -2.26 6.91 -7.38
C LEU A 231 -2.04 7.41 -8.80
N ASN A 232 -0.77 7.70 -9.10
CA ASN A 232 -0.29 8.01 -10.45
C ASN A 232 0.65 6.87 -10.86
N LEU A 233 0.20 6.00 -11.75
CA LEU A 233 1.01 4.97 -12.39
C LEU A 233 1.47 5.46 -13.76
N ALA A 234 2.46 4.77 -14.36
CA ALA A 234 3.08 5.21 -15.62
C ALA A 234 2.10 5.56 -16.75
N ASN A 235 0.98 4.85 -16.83
CA ASN A 235 -0.02 5.01 -17.90
C ASN A 235 -1.44 5.33 -17.40
N VAL A 236 -1.64 5.45 -16.08
CA VAL A 236 -2.97 5.66 -15.52
C VAL A 236 -2.88 6.39 -14.18
N ALA A 237 -3.73 7.39 -14.00
CA ALA A 237 -3.96 8.05 -12.73
C ALA A 237 -5.40 7.80 -12.29
N PHE A 238 -5.60 7.48 -11.02
CA PHE A 238 -6.95 7.26 -10.48
C PHE A 238 -7.03 7.66 -9.01
N THR A 239 -8.27 7.91 -8.57
CA THR A 239 -8.60 8.09 -7.16
C THR A 239 -9.60 7.02 -6.74
N TYR A 240 -9.25 6.29 -5.70
CA TYR A 240 -10.09 5.27 -5.07
C TYR A 240 -10.65 5.82 -3.77
N VAL A 241 -11.97 5.72 -3.60
CA VAL A 241 -12.67 6.14 -2.38
C VAL A 241 -13.34 4.93 -1.75
N ALA A 242 -13.10 4.75 -0.46
CA ALA A 242 -13.48 3.56 0.28
C ALA A 242 -14.51 3.94 1.36
N SER A 243 -15.75 3.47 1.24
CA SER A 243 -16.91 3.96 2.01
C SER A 243 -17.70 2.85 2.69
N SER A 244 -18.12 3.07 3.94
CA SER A 244 -19.00 2.19 4.71
C SER A 244 -20.48 2.26 4.29
N ASN A 245 -20.89 3.28 3.52
CA ASN A 245 -22.29 3.51 3.14
C ASN A 245 -22.75 2.68 1.94
N TYR A 246 -21.85 1.88 1.33
CA TYR A 246 -22.24 0.89 0.34
C TYR A 246 -22.55 -0.42 1.07
N SER A 247 -23.76 -0.95 0.86
CA SER A 247 -24.32 -2.13 1.54
C SER A 247 -23.48 -3.40 1.40
N SER A 248 -22.53 -3.39 0.48
CA SER A 248 -21.28 -4.15 0.52
C SER A 248 -20.14 -3.15 0.39
N TYR A 249 -19.08 -3.26 1.20
CA TYR A 249 -17.88 -2.42 1.00
C TYR A 249 -17.46 -2.50 -0.48
N GLY A 250 -17.65 -1.40 -1.18
CA GLY A 250 -17.44 -1.29 -2.61
C GLY A 250 -16.85 0.09 -2.82
N GLY A 251 -15.61 0.14 -3.30
CA GLY A 251 -14.99 1.40 -3.61
C GLY A 251 -15.59 2.01 -4.88
N GLU A 252 -15.62 3.33 -4.93
CA GLU A 252 -15.92 4.06 -6.16
C GLU A 252 -14.60 4.34 -6.86
N TRP A 253 -14.48 3.84 -8.10
CA TRP A 253 -13.39 4.21 -8.99
C TRP A 253 -13.82 5.45 -9.76
N ARG A 254 -13.13 6.57 -9.54
CA ARG A 254 -13.28 7.75 -10.41
C ARG A 254 -12.19 7.71 -11.45
N GLU A 255 -12.52 7.11 -12.60
CA GLU A 255 -11.64 7.05 -13.75
C GLU A 255 -11.57 8.43 -14.44
N GLN A 256 -10.37 8.84 -14.85
CA GLN A 256 -10.24 9.75 -15.97
C GLN A 256 -10.61 8.95 -17.22
N ALA A 257 -11.59 9.44 -17.99
CA ALA A 257 -12.18 8.77 -19.14
C ALA A 257 -11.12 8.05 -20.00
N LEU A 258 -11.00 6.74 -19.82
CA LEU A 258 -10.40 5.90 -20.84
C LEU A 258 -11.30 6.04 -22.07
N ALA A 259 -10.70 6.32 -23.23
CA ALA A 259 -11.46 6.38 -24.47
C ALA A 259 -12.35 5.14 -24.56
N GLU A 260 -13.67 5.33 -24.70
CA GLU A 260 -14.62 4.23 -24.80
C GLU A 260 -14.13 3.29 -25.91
N LEU A 261 -13.63 2.11 -25.50
CA LEU A 261 -13.32 1.08 -26.46
C LEU A 261 -14.67 0.65 -27.04
N PRO A 262 -14.87 0.68 -28.37
CA PRO A 262 -16.11 0.27 -28.99
C PRO A 262 -16.23 -1.27 -28.91
N ILE A 263 -16.56 -1.80 -27.74
CA ILE A 263 -16.66 -3.25 -27.49
C ILE A 263 -18.10 -3.69 -27.26
N ASP A 264 -19.01 -3.27 -28.14
CA ASP A 264 -20.44 -3.61 -28.01
C ASP A 264 -20.76 -5.07 -28.35
N SER A 265 -19.80 -5.87 -28.83
CA SER A 265 -19.97 -7.33 -28.99
C SER A 265 -18.66 -8.01 -29.38
N GLY A 266 -18.04 -8.74 -28.46
CA GLY A 266 -16.92 -9.63 -28.76
C GLY A 266 -15.65 -9.41 -27.94
N LEU A 267 -15.73 -8.94 -26.70
CA LEU A 267 -14.61 -9.07 -25.78
C LEU A 267 -14.46 -10.54 -25.36
N PHE A 268 -13.31 -11.14 -25.65
CA PHE A 268 -12.90 -12.36 -24.99
C PHE A 268 -11.96 -12.00 -23.84
N SER A 269 -12.43 -12.20 -22.60
CA SER A 269 -11.63 -12.01 -21.40
C SER A 269 -11.09 -13.35 -20.93
N THR A 270 -9.77 -13.47 -20.84
CA THR A 270 -9.13 -14.67 -20.26
C THR A 270 -9.52 -14.89 -18.81
N THR A 271 -9.94 -13.85 -18.08
CA THR A 271 -10.39 -13.92 -16.69
C THR A 271 -11.57 -14.88 -16.52
N ASP A 272 -12.48 -14.89 -17.49
CA ASP A 272 -13.69 -15.72 -17.49
C ASP A 272 -13.38 -17.21 -17.68
N HIS A 273 -12.18 -17.50 -18.19
CA HIS A 273 -11.72 -18.84 -18.54
C HIS A 273 -10.44 -19.24 -17.80
N MET A 274 -10.03 -18.48 -16.77
CA MET A 274 -8.73 -18.64 -16.09
C MET A 274 -8.42 -20.08 -15.64
N LYS A 275 -9.44 -20.84 -15.19
CA LYS A 275 -9.27 -22.24 -14.75
C LYS A 275 -9.07 -23.23 -15.90
N ASP A 276 -9.50 -22.87 -17.10
CA ASP A 276 -9.53 -23.74 -18.27
C ASP A 276 -8.36 -23.45 -19.23
N PHE A 277 -7.59 -22.39 -18.98
CA PHE A 277 -6.49 -21.95 -19.84
C PHE A 277 -5.21 -22.76 -19.66
N PHE A 278 -4.92 -23.24 -18.44
CA PHE A 278 -3.70 -23.98 -18.15
C PHE A 278 -3.93 -25.11 -17.17
N ASP A 279 -3.25 -26.22 -17.41
CA ASP A 279 -2.91 -27.19 -16.39
C ASP A 279 -1.58 -26.80 -15.72
N TYR A 280 -1.38 -27.23 -14.47
CA TYR A 280 -0.20 -26.92 -13.68
C TYR A 280 0.67 -28.18 -13.54
N ALA A 281 1.88 -28.12 -14.07
CA ALA A 281 2.88 -29.16 -13.87
C ALA A 281 3.88 -28.69 -12.81
N TYR A 282 3.85 -29.27 -11.62
CA TYR A 282 4.76 -28.88 -10.53
C TYR A 282 6.13 -29.50 -10.72
N ASN A 283 7.16 -28.67 -10.59
CA ASN A 283 8.53 -29.06 -10.77
C ASN A 283 9.17 -29.40 -9.42
N SER A 284 9.94 -30.48 -9.39
CA SER A 284 10.89 -30.73 -8.30
C SER A 284 12.06 -29.76 -8.49
N VAL A 285 12.07 -28.66 -7.75
CA VAL A 285 13.24 -27.78 -7.69
C VAL A 285 14.19 -28.35 -6.65
N SER A 286 15.46 -28.54 -7.01
CA SER A 286 16.45 -29.13 -6.12
C SER A 286 16.78 -28.23 -4.92
N GLU A 287 16.80 -26.91 -5.10
CA GLU A 287 17.12 -25.94 -4.05
C GLU A 287 16.38 -24.61 -4.25
N ILE A 288 15.86 -24.04 -3.16
CA ILE A 288 15.40 -22.64 -3.11
C ILE A 288 16.54 -21.83 -2.48
N PRO A 289 16.99 -20.74 -3.13
CA PRO A 289 18.03 -19.87 -2.56
C PRO A 289 17.66 -19.40 -1.16
N ALA A 290 18.63 -19.42 -0.25
CA ALA A 290 18.45 -18.84 1.07
C ALA A 290 18.14 -17.35 0.93
N SER A 291 16.99 -16.94 1.44
CA SER A 291 16.52 -15.55 1.45
C SER A 291 15.67 -15.31 2.69
N ASN A 292 15.75 -14.10 3.24
CA ASN A 292 14.88 -13.68 4.33
C ASN A 292 13.60 -13.02 3.82
N ASN A 293 13.51 -12.73 2.51
CA ASN A 293 12.32 -12.14 1.89
C ASN A 293 11.92 -12.93 0.65
N PHE A 294 10.65 -13.31 0.58
CA PHE A 294 10.09 -14.00 -0.57
C PHE A 294 8.92 -13.22 -1.14
N PHE A 295 8.90 -13.04 -2.46
CA PHE A 295 7.73 -12.54 -3.18
C PHE A 295 7.06 -13.69 -3.92
N ILE A 296 5.79 -13.94 -3.60
CA ILE A 296 5.00 -15.06 -4.10
C ILE A 296 4.02 -14.54 -5.15
N ALA A 297 4.27 -14.90 -6.41
CA ALA A 297 3.46 -14.46 -7.54
C ALA A 297 2.02 -15.02 -7.48
N THR A 298 1.86 -16.25 -6.97
CA THR A 298 0.58 -16.94 -6.80
C THR A 298 0.68 -18.00 -5.71
N HIS A 299 -0.43 -18.30 -5.04
CA HIS A 299 -0.49 -19.37 -4.05
C HIS A 299 -0.15 -20.76 -4.64
N LYS A 300 -0.24 -20.92 -5.97
CA LYS A 300 0.18 -22.14 -6.66
C LYS A 300 1.68 -22.38 -6.58
N ALA A 301 2.47 -21.30 -6.45
CA ALA A 301 3.92 -21.41 -6.44
C ALA A 301 4.46 -22.07 -5.15
N VAL A 302 3.62 -22.21 -4.12
CA VAL A 302 3.97 -22.80 -2.81
C VAL A 302 3.26 -24.12 -2.54
N GLU A 303 2.65 -24.74 -3.56
CA GLU A 303 2.06 -26.08 -3.44
C GLU A 303 3.09 -27.18 -3.16
N PRO A 304 4.32 -27.14 -3.72
CA PRO A 304 5.31 -28.15 -3.39
C PRO A 304 5.80 -28.02 -1.93
N ASP A 305 5.74 -29.12 -1.16
CA ASP A 305 6.08 -29.15 0.27
C ASP A 305 7.50 -28.64 0.61
N TYR A 306 8.43 -28.74 -0.33
CA TYR A 306 9.79 -28.25 -0.12
C TYR A 306 9.86 -26.73 0.00
N VAL A 307 8.91 -25.99 -0.60
CA VAL A 307 8.84 -24.52 -0.51
C VAL A 307 8.46 -24.08 0.90
N SER A 308 7.53 -24.82 1.52
CA SER A 308 6.94 -24.48 2.83
C SER A 308 7.98 -24.27 3.93
N LYS A 309 9.06 -25.07 3.92
CA LYS A 309 10.13 -24.99 4.92
C LYS A 309 10.87 -23.65 4.87
N HIS A 310 11.12 -23.12 3.66
CA HIS A 310 11.85 -21.87 3.48
C HIS A 310 11.03 -20.62 3.85
N LEU A 311 9.70 -20.73 3.85
CA LEU A 311 8.82 -19.58 4.12
C LEU A 311 8.51 -19.40 5.61
N SER A 312 8.77 -20.39 6.45
CA SER A 312 8.33 -20.40 7.85
C SER A 312 8.91 -19.27 8.71
N ASP A 313 10.18 -18.89 8.48
CA ASP A 313 10.89 -17.85 9.22
C ASP A 313 11.17 -16.58 8.37
N ALA A 314 10.70 -16.54 7.14
CA ALA A 314 10.99 -15.47 6.20
C ALA A 314 9.83 -14.47 6.09
N ALA A 315 10.14 -13.24 5.68
CA ALA A 315 9.10 -12.28 5.32
C ALA A 315 8.48 -12.65 3.96
N VAL A 316 7.17 -12.90 3.96
CA VAL A 316 6.44 -13.32 2.75
C VAL A 316 5.63 -12.15 2.20
N TRP A 317 5.81 -11.86 0.92
CA TRP A 317 5.11 -10.81 0.19
C TRP A 317 4.27 -11.43 -0.92
N ALA A 318 3.02 -11.03 -1.06
CA ALA A 318 2.13 -11.56 -2.09
C ALA A 318 2.01 -10.61 -3.29
N ALA A 319 1.70 -11.14 -4.47
CA ALA A 319 1.39 -10.31 -5.63
C ALA A 319 0.11 -9.45 -5.47
N GLY A 320 -0.81 -9.88 -4.61
CA GLY A 320 -2.04 -9.16 -4.31
C GLY A 320 -2.84 -9.83 -3.21
N THR A 321 -3.97 -9.22 -2.84
CA THR A 321 -4.78 -9.62 -1.68
C THR A 321 -5.41 -11.00 -1.85
N LYS A 322 -5.81 -11.37 -3.06
CA LYS A 322 -6.27 -12.74 -3.36
C LYS A 322 -5.19 -13.78 -3.09
N THR A 323 -3.97 -13.55 -3.56
CA THR A 323 -2.83 -14.44 -3.28
C THR A 323 -2.54 -14.48 -1.78
N TRP A 324 -2.60 -13.35 -1.09
CA TRP A 324 -2.47 -13.29 0.37
C TRP A 324 -3.50 -14.19 1.06
N TYR A 325 -4.79 -14.04 0.78
CA TYR A 325 -5.83 -14.86 1.41
C TYR A 325 -5.63 -16.36 1.15
N ASP A 326 -5.23 -16.74 -0.06
CA ASP A 326 -4.97 -18.15 -0.37
C ASP A 326 -3.71 -18.69 0.33
N LEU A 327 -2.69 -17.85 0.57
CA LEU A 327 -1.52 -18.19 1.39
C LEU A 327 -1.89 -18.32 2.86
N ALA A 328 -2.72 -17.42 3.39
CA ALA A 328 -3.22 -17.47 4.76
C ALA A 328 -4.02 -18.76 5.02
N LYS A 329 -4.83 -19.21 4.05
CA LYS A 329 -5.52 -20.52 4.11
C LYS A 329 -4.57 -21.71 4.18
N LYS A 330 -3.37 -21.58 3.64
CA LYS A 330 -2.28 -22.55 3.72
C LYS A 330 -1.40 -22.35 4.97
N ASN A 331 -1.86 -21.54 5.90
CA ASN A 331 -1.21 -21.22 7.16
C ASN A 331 0.09 -20.39 7.07
N TYR A 332 0.31 -19.68 5.97
CA TYR A 332 1.46 -18.77 5.83
C TYR A 332 1.19 -17.39 6.40
N TRP A 333 2.11 -16.89 7.22
CA TRP A 333 2.13 -15.48 7.60
C TRP A 333 2.63 -14.64 6.42
N VAL A 334 1.81 -13.70 5.96
CA VAL A 334 2.17 -12.79 4.85
C VAL A 334 2.33 -11.38 5.41
N ASN A 335 3.47 -10.77 5.12
CA ASN A 335 3.90 -9.47 5.62
C ASN A 335 3.35 -8.30 4.79
N GLY A 336 2.90 -8.52 3.56
CA GLY A 336 2.38 -7.46 2.71
C GLY A 336 2.07 -7.93 1.30
N CYS A 337 1.53 -7.06 0.45
CA CYS A 337 1.30 -7.39 -0.96
C CYS A 337 1.41 -6.19 -1.88
N ALA A 338 1.62 -6.48 -3.17
CA ALA A 338 1.73 -5.48 -4.23
C ALA A 338 0.36 -4.97 -4.74
N ASP A 339 -0.72 -5.18 -3.99
CA ASP A 339 -2.07 -4.66 -4.29
C ASP A 339 -2.60 -5.01 -5.71
N GLY A 340 -1.99 -5.97 -6.41
CA GLY A 340 -2.28 -6.25 -7.82
C GLY A 340 -1.81 -5.18 -8.81
N ILE A 341 -1.07 -4.16 -8.37
CA ILE A 341 -0.58 -3.02 -9.20
C ILE A 341 0.88 -3.18 -9.65
N GLY A 342 1.50 -4.33 -9.39
CA GLY A 342 2.87 -4.64 -9.77
C GLY A 342 3.87 -4.53 -8.62
N LEU A 343 4.95 -5.31 -8.68
CA LEU A 343 5.97 -5.40 -7.63
C LEU A 343 6.67 -4.06 -7.39
N GLU A 344 6.77 -3.23 -8.43
CA GLU A 344 7.35 -1.90 -8.40
C GLU A 344 6.67 -1.00 -7.36
N SER A 345 5.37 -1.22 -7.09
CA SER A 345 4.61 -0.48 -6.08
C SER A 345 5.08 -0.71 -4.63
N LEU A 346 5.88 -1.76 -4.40
CA LEU A 346 6.47 -2.08 -3.10
C LEU A 346 7.90 -1.55 -2.95
N THR A 347 8.53 -1.08 -4.02
CA THR A 347 9.96 -0.67 -3.96
C THR A 347 10.20 0.44 -2.94
N ASN A 348 9.35 1.48 -2.94
CA ASN A 348 9.41 2.56 -1.95
C ASN A 348 9.03 2.08 -0.54
N THR A 349 8.03 1.19 -0.44
CA THR A 349 7.62 0.56 0.82
C THR A 349 8.78 -0.16 1.48
N TRP A 350 9.47 -1.00 0.70
CA TRP A 350 10.60 -1.83 1.09
C TRP A 350 11.86 -1.06 1.44
N ALA A 351 12.14 0.03 0.70
CA ALA A 351 13.33 0.84 0.90
C ALA A 351 13.32 1.62 2.24
N GLY A 352 12.16 1.77 2.87
CA GLY A 352 12.04 2.41 4.18
C GLY A 352 12.86 1.68 5.25
N SER A 353 13.45 2.44 6.18
CA SER A 353 14.31 1.93 7.26
C SER A 353 13.68 0.84 8.13
N PHE A 354 12.35 0.83 8.28
CA PHE A 354 11.65 -0.22 9.03
C PHE A 354 11.77 -1.60 8.36
N LEU A 355 11.66 -1.66 7.03
CA LEU A 355 11.71 -2.92 6.29
C LEU A 355 13.13 -3.21 5.78
N SER A 356 13.83 -2.19 5.28
CA SER A 356 15.19 -2.29 4.73
C SER A 356 15.36 -3.41 3.70
N ILE A 357 14.31 -3.68 2.92
CA ILE A 357 14.31 -4.70 1.88
C ILE A 357 14.79 -4.08 0.57
N ASN A 358 15.71 -4.77 -0.08
CA ASN A 358 16.19 -4.39 -1.40
C ASN A 358 16.09 -5.58 -2.38
N LYS A 359 16.25 -5.26 -3.67
CA LYS A 359 16.16 -6.23 -4.77
C LYS A 359 17.02 -7.49 -4.58
N THR A 360 18.24 -7.35 -4.06
CA THR A 360 19.17 -8.48 -3.88
C THR A 360 18.82 -9.37 -2.70
N SER A 361 18.05 -8.84 -1.75
CA SER A 361 17.56 -9.56 -0.56
C SER A 361 16.22 -10.27 -0.79
N LEU A 362 15.68 -10.24 -2.01
CA LEU A 362 14.37 -10.78 -2.37
C LEU A 362 14.51 -11.97 -3.31
N CYS A 363 13.80 -13.06 -2.99
CA CYS A 363 13.62 -14.21 -3.88
C CYS A 363 12.17 -14.29 -4.39
N ILE A 364 11.98 -14.29 -5.70
CA ILE A 364 10.66 -14.41 -6.33
C ILE A 364 10.33 -15.89 -6.56
N ILE A 365 9.20 -16.37 -6.06
CA ILE A 365 8.69 -17.72 -6.31
C ILE A 365 7.52 -17.64 -7.28
N THR A 366 7.67 -18.23 -8.45
CA THR A 366 6.74 -18.09 -9.59
C THR A 366 6.80 -19.32 -10.51
N ASN A 367 6.22 -19.24 -11.71
CA ASN A 367 6.38 -20.27 -12.74
C ASN A 367 7.74 -20.17 -13.45
N THR A 368 8.20 -21.25 -14.06
CA THR A 368 9.53 -21.32 -14.73
C THR A 368 9.75 -20.25 -15.78
N SER A 369 8.76 -19.98 -16.62
CA SER A 369 8.87 -18.97 -17.68
C SER A 369 9.01 -17.56 -17.10
N SER A 370 8.20 -17.21 -16.10
CA SER A 370 8.32 -15.93 -15.39
C SER A 370 9.64 -15.81 -14.62
N ALA A 371 10.12 -16.89 -13.99
CA ALA A 371 11.36 -16.87 -13.24
C ALA A 371 12.55 -16.46 -14.12
N LYS A 372 12.63 -16.95 -15.36
CA LYS A 372 13.65 -16.53 -16.34
C LYS A 372 13.60 -15.04 -16.65
N HIS A 373 12.39 -14.46 -16.73
CA HIS A 373 12.23 -13.03 -16.97
C HIS A 373 12.74 -12.21 -15.80
N TRP A 374 12.31 -12.54 -14.58
CA TRP A 374 12.77 -11.89 -13.36
C TRP A 374 14.29 -11.99 -13.15
N GLN A 375 14.88 -13.13 -13.48
CA GLN A 375 16.35 -13.32 -13.46
C GLN A 375 17.06 -12.38 -14.42
N ARG A 376 16.53 -12.21 -15.65
CA ARG A 376 17.08 -11.24 -16.61
C ARG A 376 16.97 -9.81 -16.12
N ASP A 377 15.91 -9.50 -15.39
CA ASP A 377 15.71 -8.19 -14.78
C ASP A 377 16.56 -8.03 -13.51
N GLY A 378 17.33 -9.04 -13.09
CA GLY A 378 18.29 -8.97 -11.99
C GLY A 378 17.72 -9.34 -10.61
N TYR A 379 16.59 -10.05 -10.56
CA TYR A 379 16.07 -10.64 -9.32
C TYR A 379 16.55 -12.07 -9.15
N THR A 380 16.72 -12.50 -7.90
CA THR A 380 16.72 -13.93 -7.59
C THR A 380 15.30 -14.45 -7.79
N ALA A 381 15.11 -15.45 -8.66
CA ALA A 381 13.79 -16.03 -8.91
C ALA A 381 13.85 -17.54 -9.15
N VAL A 382 12.82 -18.25 -8.70
CA VAL A 382 12.67 -19.70 -8.79
C VAL A 382 11.32 -20.04 -9.42
N GLY A 383 11.38 -20.94 -10.42
CA GLY A 383 10.23 -21.54 -11.07
C GLY A 383 9.82 -22.84 -10.39
N THR A 384 8.68 -22.88 -9.68
CA THR A 384 8.22 -24.09 -8.98
C THR A 384 7.17 -24.89 -9.74
N TYR A 385 6.67 -24.33 -10.84
CA TYR A 385 5.68 -24.98 -11.71
C TYR A 385 5.76 -24.45 -13.14
N ASP A 386 5.23 -25.23 -14.07
CA ASP A 386 4.99 -24.83 -15.45
C ASP A 386 3.49 -24.68 -15.71
N LEU A 387 3.16 -23.73 -16.57
CA LEU A 387 1.83 -23.55 -17.13
C LEU A 387 1.76 -24.30 -18.44
N VAL A 388 0.97 -25.37 -18.49
CA VAL A 388 0.78 -26.18 -19.69
C VAL A 388 -0.53 -25.74 -20.35
N PRO A 389 -0.50 -25.14 -21.56
CA PRO A 389 -1.72 -24.65 -22.21
C PRO A 389 -2.75 -25.75 -22.39
N ARG A 390 -3.99 -25.45 -22.02
CA ARG A 390 -5.13 -26.33 -22.22
C ARG A 390 -6.01 -25.78 -23.33
N LEU A 391 -6.26 -26.62 -24.34
CA LEU A 391 -7.01 -26.26 -25.54
C LEU A 391 -8.45 -26.73 -25.40
N SER A 392 -9.24 -26.02 -24.59
CA SER A 392 -10.68 -26.32 -24.50
C SER A 392 -11.41 -25.77 -25.72
N THR A 393 -12.44 -26.50 -26.19
CA THR A 393 -13.29 -26.05 -27.30
C THR A 393 -13.90 -24.68 -27.03
N ALA A 394 -14.29 -24.42 -25.77
CA ALA A 394 -14.85 -23.15 -25.35
C ALA A 394 -13.89 -21.96 -25.54
N ILE A 395 -12.60 -22.13 -25.20
CA ILE A 395 -11.58 -21.09 -25.39
C ILE A 395 -11.36 -20.84 -26.89
N ILE A 396 -11.22 -21.91 -27.68
CA ILE A 396 -11.00 -21.79 -29.13
C ILE A 396 -12.16 -21.06 -29.82
N GLU A 397 -13.39 -21.45 -29.51
CA GLU A 397 -14.59 -20.82 -30.07
C GLU A 397 -14.77 -19.38 -29.59
N GLY A 398 -14.46 -19.11 -28.31
CA GLY A 398 -14.49 -17.77 -27.74
C GLY A 398 -13.51 -16.83 -28.46
N LEU A 399 -12.26 -17.26 -28.64
CA LEU A 399 -11.23 -16.49 -29.35
C LEU A 399 -11.59 -16.26 -30.83
N ARG A 400 -12.19 -17.25 -31.52
CA ARG A 400 -12.63 -17.08 -32.92
C ARG A 400 -13.72 -16.03 -33.11
N ARG A 401 -14.58 -15.86 -32.10
CA ARG A 401 -15.65 -14.86 -32.11
C ARG A 401 -15.21 -13.51 -31.53
N ALA A 402 -14.03 -13.47 -30.92
CA ALA A 402 -13.52 -12.27 -30.27
C ALA A 402 -13.17 -11.20 -31.30
N ARG A 403 -13.61 -9.98 -31.05
CA ARG A 403 -13.16 -8.76 -31.75
C ARG A 403 -12.07 -8.03 -30.96
N ALA A 404 -12.00 -8.30 -29.65
CA ALA A 404 -10.96 -7.85 -28.76
C ALA A 404 -10.63 -8.97 -27.78
N VAL A 405 -9.36 -9.08 -27.38
CA VAL A 405 -8.90 -10.06 -26.40
C VAL A 405 -8.27 -9.32 -25.23
N PHE A 406 -8.73 -9.64 -24.02
CA PHE A 406 -8.14 -9.16 -22.77
C PHE A 406 -7.44 -10.31 -22.05
N TRP A 407 -6.11 -10.20 -21.88
CA TRP A 407 -5.31 -11.15 -21.11
C TRP A 407 -4.89 -10.58 -19.76
N THR A 408 -4.83 -11.44 -18.75
CA THR A 408 -4.42 -11.09 -17.39
C THR A 408 -2.98 -11.50 -17.06
N SER A 409 -2.31 -12.21 -17.97
CA SER A 409 -0.91 -12.61 -17.82
C SER A 409 -0.19 -12.66 -19.16
N TYR A 410 1.14 -12.47 -19.11
CA TYR A 410 2.01 -12.58 -20.27
C TYR A 410 1.95 -13.98 -20.91
N GLN A 411 1.86 -15.05 -20.12
CA GLN A 411 1.77 -16.42 -20.64
C GLN A 411 0.48 -16.65 -21.45
N GLN A 412 -0.63 -16.01 -21.10
CA GLN A 412 -1.86 -16.07 -21.89
C GLN A 412 -1.69 -15.38 -23.23
N SER A 413 -1.07 -14.20 -23.25
CA SER A 413 -0.74 -13.48 -24.48
C SER A 413 0.22 -14.31 -25.36
N GLY A 414 1.27 -14.90 -24.78
CA GLY A 414 2.19 -15.78 -25.50
C GLY A 414 1.54 -17.09 -25.96
N SER A 415 0.53 -17.60 -25.25
CA SER A 415 -0.25 -18.75 -25.73
C SER A 415 -1.17 -18.34 -26.88
N PHE A 416 -1.63 -17.08 -26.93
CA PHE A 416 -2.43 -16.54 -28.03
C PHE A 416 -1.75 -16.63 -29.39
N SER A 417 -0.44 -16.42 -29.48
CA SER A 417 0.27 -16.65 -30.74
C SER A 417 0.25 -18.12 -31.16
N ILE A 418 0.35 -19.06 -30.21
CA ILE A 418 0.14 -20.50 -30.46
C ILE A 418 -1.30 -20.75 -30.95
N TYR A 419 -2.30 -20.11 -30.33
CA TYR A 419 -3.70 -20.22 -30.76
C TYR A 419 -3.93 -19.68 -32.19
N GLN A 420 -3.25 -18.59 -32.59
CA GLN A 420 -3.31 -18.05 -33.95
C GLN A 420 -2.69 -19.00 -34.98
N GLU A 421 -1.50 -19.53 -34.68
CA GLU A 421 -0.72 -20.38 -35.60
C GLU A 421 -1.40 -21.73 -35.86
N PHE A 422 -1.91 -22.39 -34.81
CA PHE A 422 -2.51 -23.71 -34.93
C PHE A 422 -3.95 -23.71 -35.46
N TYR A 423 -4.73 -22.64 -35.21
CA TYR A 423 -6.17 -22.63 -35.51
C TYR A 423 -6.60 -21.61 -36.57
N ARG A 424 -5.64 -20.92 -37.21
CA ARG A 424 -5.89 -19.90 -38.24
C ARG A 424 -6.93 -18.86 -37.79
N ILE A 425 -6.83 -18.43 -36.54
CA ILE A 425 -7.68 -17.36 -36.00
C ILE A 425 -7.21 -16.06 -36.67
N PRO A 426 -8.09 -15.27 -37.34
CA PRO A 426 -7.71 -13.99 -37.92
C PRO A 426 -7.08 -13.08 -36.85
N GLY A 427 -5.98 -12.42 -37.21
CA GLY A 427 -5.22 -11.53 -36.33
C GLY A 427 -5.91 -10.21 -36.04
#